data_AF-A0A524FW34-F1
#
_entry.id   AF-A0A524FW34-F1
#
_cell.length_a   1.000
_cell.length_b   1.000
_cell.length_c   1.000
_cell.angle_alpha   90.00
_cell.angle_beta   90.00
_cell.angle_gamma   90.00
#
_symmetry.space_group_name_H-M   'P 1'
#
loop_
_entity.id
_entity.type
_entity.pdbx_description
1 polymer ?
#
loop_
_entity_poly.entity_id
_entity_poly.type
_entity_poly.pdbx_seq_one_letter_code
_entity_poly.pdbx_strand_id
1 'polypeptide(L)'
;MVLLESIFMIRGGYLGEDFSYKLTSSIVAIVLVIFDKKRNKRLDYFWVFLFGTLIWAGIEALLQLSGTRVMPDRMLYGIELPLWISIPIQGIAEGSYLAVLGIFIADLVLNENTKKYGIIFLIVIIAISFIRVFIIYGIETPNIGGDVASRRNIFGIGAVILVGGMCGLAVYWLATTKPEPRRRGLYMFLFMLIISSFWIIFNVLAGQKWVEIGVENPDGTYSNLRRAPLLIEIAVLAYDIFFEIALIYVPFLAIPYMLGLIKEE
;
A
#
# COMPACT_ATOMS: atom_id res chain seq x y z
N MET A 1 -34.59 -5.83 1.16
CA MET A 1 -33.98 -7.09 1.61
C MET A 1 -32.49 -6.82 1.79
N VAL A 2 -32.06 -6.40 2.98
CA VAL A 2 -30.66 -6.07 3.28
C VAL A 2 -29.99 -7.37 3.72
N LEU A 3 -29.41 -8.13 2.78
CA LEU A 3 -28.95 -9.48 3.09
C LEU A 3 -27.46 -9.60 3.41
N LEU A 4 -26.65 -8.54 3.23
CA LEU A 4 -25.27 -8.53 3.69
C LEU A 4 -24.90 -7.11 4.13
N GLU A 5 -24.45 -6.98 5.37
CA GLU A 5 -23.80 -5.75 5.84
C GLU A 5 -22.51 -5.53 5.04
N SER A 6 -22.28 -4.29 4.66
CA SER A 6 -21.04 -3.86 4.02
C SER A 6 -19.92 -3.79 5.05
N ILE A 7 -18.70 -4.13 4.61
CA ILE A 7 -17.51 -4.12 5.44
C ILE A 7 -16.63 -2.95 5.01
N PHE A 8 -16.33 -2.07 5.95
CA PHE A 8 -15.60 -0.84 5.71
C PHE A 8 -14.25 -0.86 6.40
N MET A 9 -13.20 -0.51 5.66
CA MET A 9 -11.91 -0.17 6.22
C MET A 9 -11.88 1.32 6.56
N ILE A 10 -11.57 1.63 7.81
CA ILE A 10 -11.49 3.00 8.30
C ILE A 10 -10.04 3.42 8.47
N ARG A 11 -9.74 4.66 8.09
CA ARG A 11 -8.46 5.34 8.32
C ARG A 11 -8.73 6.57 9.20
N GLY A 12 -8.03 6.67 10.33
CA GLY A 12 -8.03 7.79 11.27
C GLY A 12 -7.19 8.98 10.78
N GLY A 13 -7.36 10.12 11.47
CA GLY A 13 -6.98 11.49 11.04
C GLY A 13 -5.72 11.61 10.19
N TYR A 14 -4.53 11.38 10.76
CA TYR A 14 -3.27 11.66 10.05
C TYR A 14 -3.02 10.73 8.84
N LEU A 15 -3.60 9.54 8.83
CA LEU A 15 -3.38 8.55 7.76
C LEU A 15 -4.12 8.93 6.47
N GLY A 16 -5.19 9.73 6.59
CA GLY A 16 -5.96 10.28 5.47
C GLY A 16 -5.42 11.61 4.94
N GLU A 17 -5.11 12.54 5.86
CA GLU A 17 -5.00 13.98 5.56
C GLU A 17 -3.55 14.46 5.32
N ASP A 18 -2.55 13.86 5.97
CA ASP A 18 -1.17 14.38 5.93
C ASP A 18 -0.35 13.87 4.73
N PHE A 19 -0.05 14.77 3.78
CA PHE A 19 0.81 14.46 2.63
C PHE A 19 2.32 14.53 2.93
N SER A 20 2.74 14.99 4.11
CA SER A 20 4.16 15.08 4.49
C SER A 20 4.83 13.71 4.49
N TYR A 21 4.12 12.69 4.98
CA TYR A 21 4.59 11.31 4.88
C TYR A 21 4.69 10.85 3.43
N LYS A 22 3.65 11.14 2.63
CA LYS A 22 3.59 10.70 1.23
C LYS A 22 4.74 11.30 0.42
N LEU A 23 5.04 12.58 0.64
CA LEU A 23 6.20 13.23 0.05
C LEU A 23 7.52 12.60 0.50
N THR A 24 7.69 12.36 1.81
CA THR A 24 8.91 11.74 2.35
C THR A 24 9.13 10.34 1.75
N SER A 25 8.10 9.51 1.71
CA SER A 25 8.14 8.18 1.07
C SER A 25 8.48 8.28 -0.42
N SER A 26 7.95 9.30 -1.11
CA SER A 26 8.25 9.55 -2.51
C SER A 26 9.72 9.89 -2.75
N ILE A 27 10.30 10.74 -1.89
CA ILE A 27 11.73 11.09 -1.94
C ILE A 27 12.58 9.84 -1.70
N VAL A 28 12.25 9.03 -0.68
CA VAL A 28 12.99 7.79 -0.39
C VAL A 28 12.95 6.83 -1.58
N ALA A 29 11.79 6.63 -2.21
CA ALA A 29 11.67 5.79 -3.39
C ALA A 29 12.58 6.27 -4.53
N ILE A 30 12.58 7.57 -4.83
CA ILE A 30 13.43 8.18 -5.87
C ILE A 30 14.91 7.99 -5.53
N VAL A 31 15.32 8.20 -4.27
CA VAL A 31 16.70 7.98 -3.82
C VAL A 31 17.13 6.53 -4.04
N LEU A 32 16.28 5.56 -3.72
CA LEU A 32 16.58 4.13 -3.93
C LEU A 32 16.71 3.78 -5.42
N VAL A 33 15.87 4.35 -6.28
CA VAL A 33 15.97 4.19 -7.74
C VAL A 33 17.29 4.76 -8.27
N ILE A 34 17.67 5.97 -7.84
CA ILE A 34 18.94 6.60 -8.23
C ILE A 34 20.12 5.78 -7.71
N PHE A 35 20.03 5.27 -6.48
CA PHE A 35 21.06 4.44 -5.87
C PHE A 35 21.29 3.14 -6.64
N ASP A 36 20.24 2.40 -6.99
CA ASP A 36 20.33 1.17 -7.78
C ASP A 36 20.95 1.43 -9.15
N LYS A 37 20.51 2.49 -9.86
CA LYS A 37 21.11 2.89 -11.14
C LYS A 37 22.60 3.18 -11.02
N LYS A 38 23.02 3.88 -9.97
CA LYS A 38 24.44 4.23 -9.77
C LYS A 38 25.30 3.02 -9.43
N ARG A 39 24.82 2.15 -8.54
CA ARG A 39 25.55 1.00 -7.98
C ARG A 39 25.56 -0.21 -8.91
N ASN A 40 24.39 -0.60 -9.42
CA ASN A 40 24.19 -1.84 -10.15
C ASN A 40 24.11 -1.64 -11.68
N LYS A 41 24.10 -0.39 -12.16
CA LYS A 41 24.06 -0.03 -13.60
C LYS A 41 22.86 -0.60 -14.37
N ARG A 42 21.76 -0.89 -13.66
CA ARG A 42 20.48 -1.36 -14.21
C ARG A 42 19.35 -0.37 -13.96
N LEU A 43 18.18 -0.63 -14.53
CA LEU A 43 17.00 0.23 -14.44
C LEU A 43 15.79 -0.48 -13.81
N ASP A 44 15.99 -1.61 -13.17
CA ASP A 44 14.93 -2.44 -12.61
C ASP A 44 14.02 -1.65 -11.67
N TYR A 45 14.61 -0.92 -10.72
CA TYR A 45 13.83 -0.16 -9.74
C TYR A 45 13.14 1.03 -10.38
N PHE A 46 13.73 1.60 -11.44
CA PHE A 46 13.08 2.66 -12.21
C PHE A 46 11.80 2.15 -12.86
N TRP A 47 11.82 0.94 -13.46
CA TRP A 47 10.63 0.35 -14.05
C TRP A 47 9.58 -0.01 -13.01
N VAL A 48 9.98 -0.65 -11.89
CA VAL A 48 9.05 -0.92 -10.78
C VAL A 48 8.41 0.36 -10.26
N PHE A 49 9.21 1.41 -10.07
CA PHE A 49 8.74 2.72 -9.65
C PHE A 49 7.78 3.33 -10.68
N LEU A 50 8.11 3.30 -11.97
CA LEU A 50 7.29 3.92 -13.00
C LEU A 50 5.93 3.21 -13.14
N PHE A 51 5.93 1.89 -13.28
CA PHE A 51 4.70 1.12 -13.44
C PHE A 51 3.84 1.16 -12.18
N GLY A 52 4.45 1.03 -11.00
CA GLY A 52 3.73 1.21 -9.73
C GLY A 52 3.07 2.58 -9.63
N THR A 53 3.76 3.63 -10.07
CA THR A 53 3.26 5.00 -9.97
C THR A 53 2.09 5.20 -10.92
N LEU A 54 2.23 4.77 -12.16
CA LEU A 54 1.19 4.92 -13.18
C LEU A 54 -0.06 4.13 -12.82
N ILE A 55 0.08 2.89 -12.37
CA ILE A 55 -1.05 2.04 -11.99
C ILE A 55 -1.76 2.64 -10.78
N TRP A 56 -1.02 2.97 -9.71
CA TRP A 56 -1.64 3.47 -8.47
C TRP A 56 -2.22 4.88 -8.63
N ALA A 57 -1.53 5.77 -9.35
CA ALA A 57 -2.07 7.08 -9.69
C ALA A 57 -3.33 6.98 -10.56
N GLY A 58 -3.38 6.01 -11.49
CA GLY A 58 -4.57 5.73 -12.28
C GLY A 58 -5.75 5.25 -11.44
N ILE A 59 -5.51 4.30 -10.53
CA ILE A 59 -6.52 3.83 -9.57
C ILE A 59 -7.03 5.00 -8.73
N GLU A 60 -6.12 5.82 -8.22
CA GLU A 60 -6.47 6.97 -7.39
C GLU A 60 -7.31 8.01 -8.16
N ALA A 61 -6.92 8.31 -9.40
CA ALA A 61 -7.71 9.17 -10.27
C ALA A 61 -9.13 8.63 -10.50
N LEU A 62 -9.27 7.31 -10.74
CA LEU A 62 -10.58 6.67 -10.92
C LEU A 62 -11.45 6.71 -9.66
N LEU A 63 -10.85 6.47 -8.49
CA LEU A 63 -11.57 6.54 -7.20
C LEU A 63 -12.08 7.96 -6.92
N GLN A 64 -11.29 8.98 -7.25
CA GLN A 64 -11.71 10.37 -7.06
C GLN A 64 -12.75 10.81 -8.09
N LEU A 65 -12.58 10.44 -9.37
CA LEU A 65 -13.55 10.75 -10.43
C LEU A 65 -14.90 10.05 -10.22
N SER A 66 -14.91 8.87 -9.58
CA SER A 66 -16.13 8.13 -9.25
C SER A 66 -16.83 8.63 -7.97
N GLY A 67 -16.24 9.58 -7.24
CA GLY A 67 -16.79 10.06 -5.96
C GLY A 67 -16.76 9.02 -4.84
N THR A 68 -16.13 7.86 -5.07
CA THR A 68 -16.03 6.77 -4.08
C THR A 68 -15.00 7.06 -2.99
N ARG A 69 -14.14 8.05 -3.21
CA ARG A 69 -13.15 8.54 -2.25
C ARG A 69 -13.28 10.04 -2.07
N VAL A 70 -13.88 10.45 -0.95
CA VAL A 70 -13.77 11.81 -0.43
C VAL A 70 -12.43 11.89 0.31
N MET A 71 -11.44 12.58 -0.25
CA MET A 71 -10.24 12.92 0.51
C MET A 71 -10.50 14.22 1.25
N PRO A 72 -10.59 14.20 2.59
CA PRO A 72 -10.49 15.42 3.35
C PRO A 72 -9.04 15.89 3.25
N ASP A 73 -8.88 17.09 2.73
CA ASP A 73 -7.71 17.97 2.82
C ASP A 73 -6.35 17.35 2.41
N ARG A 74 -5.90 17.72 1.19
CA ARG A 74 -4.60 17.31 0.62
C ARG A 74 -3.47 18.18 1.17
N MET A 75 -3.26 18.16 2.47
CA MET A 75 -2.41 19.14 3.14
C MET A 75 -0.96 18.70 3.17
N LEU A 76 -0.09 19.54 2.63
CA LEU A 76 1.36 19.42 2.74
C LEU A 76 1.88 20.61 3.53
N TYR A 77 2.33 20.37 4.77
CA TYR A 77 2.80 21.43 5.69
C TYR A 77 1.83 22.62 5.82
N GLY A 78 0.52 22.34 5.85
CA GLY A 78 -0.52 23.37 5.95
C GLY A 78 -0.94 24.00 4.61
N ILE A 79 -0.38 23.57 3.48
CA ILE A 79 -0.74 24.04 2.14
C ILE A 79 -1.57 22.97 1.45
N GLU A 80 -2.76 23.34 0.95
CA GLU A 80 -3.57 22.43 0.15
C GLU A 80 -2.92 22.20 -1.22
N LEU A 81 -2.66 20.93 -1.54
CA LEU A 81 -2.12 20.54 -2.83
C LEU A 81 -3.21 20.46 -3.90
N PRO A 82 -2.95 20.96 -5.12
CA PRO A 82 -3.87 20.75 -6.23
C PRO A 82 -3.89 19.28 -6.64
N LEU A 83 -5.02 18.85 -7.19
CA LEU A 83 -5.31 17.45 -7.50
C LEU A 83 -4.24 16.77 -8.37
N TRP A 84 -3.76 17.48 -9.38
CA TRP A 84 -2.78 16.98 -10.34
C TRP A 84 -1.39 16.75 -9.72
N ILE A 85 -1.10 17.33 -8.55
CA ILE A 85 0.11 17.04 -7.76
C ILE A 85 -0.16 15.94 -6.75
N SER A 86 -1.31 15.97 -6.07
CA SER A 86 -1.63 15.01 -5.00
C SER A 86 -1.75 13.59 -5.52
N ILE A 87 -2.36 13.38 -6.70
CA ILE A 87 -2.54 12.04 -7.28
C ILE A 87 -1.19 11.36 -7.54
N PRO A 88 -0.22 11.96 -8.27
CA PRO A 88 1.09 11.34 -8.46
C PRO A 88 1.84 11.09 -7.16
N ILE A 89 1.86 12.04 -6.21
CA ILE A 89 2.53 11.86 -4.92
C ILE A 89 1.93 10.67 -4.16
N GLN A 90 0.61 10.52 -4.19
CA GLN A 90 -0.04 9.40 -3.57
C GLN A 90 0.23 8.08 -4.31
N GLY A 91 0.21 8.10 -5.65
CA GLY A 91 0.63 7.00 -6.50
C GLY A 91 1.99 6.43 -6.11
N ILE A 92 2.96 7.34 -5.92
CA ILE A 92 4.30 6.98 -5.47
C ILE A 92 4.27 6.45 -4.04
N ALA A 93 3.66 7.17 -3.10
CA ALA A 93 3.75 6.87 -1.68
C ALA A 93 3.04 5.57 -1.27
N GLU A 94 1.84 5.32 -1.80
CA GLU A 94 1.04 4.16 -1.44
C GLU A 94 1.40 2.93 -2.29
N GLY A 95 1.78 3.11 -3.56
CA GLY A 95 2.12 2.02 -4.48
C GLY A 95 3.63 1.80 -4.65
N SER A 96 4.29 2.69 -5.39
CA SER A 96 5.67 2.51 -5.84
C SER A 96 6.69 2.40 -4.72
N TYR A 97 6.53 3.19 -3.66
CA TYR A 97 7.46 3.24 -2.54
C TYR A 97 7.58 1.87 -1.88
N LEU A 98 6.45 1.22 -1.58
CA LEU A 98 6.46 -0.08 -0.92
C LEU A 98 7.03 -1.16 -1.84
N ALA A 99 6.71 -1.11 -3.13
CA ALA A 99 7.25 -2.03 -4.13
C ALA A 99 8.77 -1.89 -4.30
N VAL A 100 9.28 -0.67 -4.40
CA VAL A 100 10.72 -0.37 -4.49
C VAL A 100 11.44 -0.78 -3.21
N LEU A 101 10.86 -0.54 -2.03
CA LEU A 101 11.42 -1.04 -0.78
C LEU A 101 11.47 -2.57 -0.73
N GLY A 102 10.37 -3.23 -1.13
CA GLY A 102 10.27 -4.68 -1.14
C GLY A 102 11.35 -5.32 -1.99
N ILE A 103 11.54 -4.84 -3.22
CA ILE A 103 12.57 -5.35 -4.13
C ILE A 103 13.99 -4.96 -3.69
N PHE A 104 14.17 -3.79 -3.10
CA PHE A 104 15.46 -3.37 -2.56
C PHE A 104 15.95 -4.29 -1.44
N ILE A 105 15.08 -4.58 -0.48
CA ILE A 105 15.40 -5.49 0.63
C ILE A 105 15.56 -6.91 0.10
N ALA A 106 14.73 -7.34 -0.85
CA ALA A 106 14.86 -8.63 -1.52
C ALA A 106 16.24 -8.81 -2.13
N ASP A 107 16.70 -7.86 -2.94
CA ASP A 107 18.00 -7.94 -3.60
C ASP A 107 19.17 -7.92 -2.61
N LEU A 108 19.08 -7.12 -1.53
CA LEU A 108 20.09 -7.12 -0.48
C LEU A 108 20.17 -8.45 0.25
N VAL A 109 19.03 -9.08 0.54
CA VAL A 109 18.94 -10.35 1.29
C VAL A 109 19.31 -11.56 0.43
N LEU A 110 18.99 -11.53 -0.87
CA LEU A 110 19.33 -12.58 -1.81
C LEU A 110 20.84 -12.67 -2.06
N ASN A 111 21.56 -11.56 -1.92
CA ASN A 111 23.02 -11.52 -2.02
C ASN A 111 23.68 -11.72 -0.65
N GLU A 112 24.46 -12.80 -0.51
CA GLU A 112 25.08 -13.20 0.76
C GLU A 112 25.97 -12.11 1.39
N ASN A 113 26.68 -11.36 0.56
CA ASN A 113 27.57 -10.29 1.03
C ASN A 113 26.80 -9.10 1.62
N THR A 114 25.57 -8.88 1.16
CA THR A 114 24.74 -7.74 1.58
C THR A 114 23.59 -8.12 2.50
N LYS A 115 23.37 -9.41 2.77
CA LYS A 115 22.21 -9.92 3.51
C LYS A 115 22.00 -9.26 4.85
N LYS A 116 23.08 -9.06 5.63
CA LYS A 116 23.03 -8.38 6.93
C LYS A 116 22.49 -6.96 6.81
N TYR A 117 22.86 -6.23 5.75
CA TYR A 117 22.42 -4.85 5.54
C TYR A 117 20.95 -4.80 5.14
N GLY A 118 20.45 -5.79 4.38
CA GLY A 118 19.02 -5.91 4.08
C GLY A 118 18.17 -6.11 5.33
N ILE A 119 18.62 -6.98 6.25
CA ILE A 119 17.93 -7.22 7.53
C ILE A 119 17.99 -5.97 8.43
N ILE A 120 19.16 -5.33 8.56
CA ILE A 120 19.29 -4.08 9.33
C ILE A 120 18.37 -3.00 8.76
N PHE A 121 18.33 -2.85 7.44
CA PHE A 121 17.47 -1.86 6.78
C PHE A 121 15.99 -2.13 7.04
N LEU A 122 15.55 -3.39 6.99
CA LEU A 122 14.18 -3.78 7.35
C LEU A 122 13.84 -3.40 8.79
N ILE A 123 14.73 -3.69 9.76
CA ILE A 123 14.53 -3.32 11.17
C ILE A 123 14.43 -1.81 11.33
N VAL A 124 15.29 -1.05 10.64
CA VAL A 124 15.26 0.43 10.68
C VAL A 124 13.94 0.96 10.13
N ILE A 125 13.41 0.43 9.02
CA ILE A 125 12.12 0.84 8.46
C ILE A 125 10.96 0.54 9.44
N ILE A 126 10.98 -0.63 10.08
CA ILE A 126 9.98 -0.99 11.10
C ILE A 126 10.09 -0.05 12.31
N ALA A 127 11.30 0.24 12.78
CA ALA A 127 11.53 1.14 13.91
C ALA A 127 11.09 2.59 13.60
N ILE A 128 11.38 3.10 12.40
CA ILE A 128 10.90 4.41 11.96
C ILE A 128 9.37 4.43 11.92
N SER A 129 8.75 3.36 11.40
CA SER A 129 7.30 3.24 11.36
C SER A 129 6.69 3.25 12.77
N PHE A 130 7.29 2.52 13.70
CA PHE A 130 6.89 2.52 15.11
C PHE A 130 6.99 3.92 15.74
N ILE A 131 8.13 4.60 15.58
CA ILE A 131 8.36 5.95 16.12
C ILE A 131 7.32 6.93 15.56
N ARG A 132 7.06 6.89 14.25
CA ARG A 132 6.05 7.77 13.64
C ARG A 132 4.67 7.53 14.25
N VAL A 133 4.22 6.29 14.30
CA VAL A 133 2.86 5.96 14.75
C VAL A 133 2.69 6.29 16.24
N PHE A 134 3.57 5.80 17.11
CA PHE A 134 3.35 5.88 18.56
C PHE A 134 3.94 7.13 19.23
N ILE A 135 5.05 7.67 18.72
CA ILE A 135 5.74 8.80 19.37
C ILE A 135 5.34 10.13 18.74
N ILE A 136 5.23 10.19 17.42
CA ILE A 136 4.91 11.45 16.72
C ILE A 136 3.39 11.68 16.69
N TYR A 137 2.61 10.69 16.27
CA TYR A 137 1.15 10.84 16.17
C TYR A 137 0.41 10.41 17.44
N GLY A 138 0.91 9.39 18.14
CA GLY A 138 0.34 8.94 19.40
C GLY A 138 -0.86 8.00 19.23
N ILE A 139 -1.47 7.64 20.36
CA ILE A 139 -2.60 6.72 20.43
C ILE A 139 -3.89 7.54 20.47
N GLU A 140 -4.80 7.24 19.56
CA GLU A 140 -6.13 7.83 19.50
C GLU A 140 -7.21 6.80 19.85
N THR A 141 -8.37 7.29 20.28
CA THR A 141 -9.55 6.44 20.47
C THR A 141 -10.34 6.40 19.15
N PRO A 142 -10.60 5.22 18.56
CA PRO A 142 -11.34 5.11 17.30
C PRO A 142 -12.74 5.75 17.38
N ASN A 143 -13.06 6.65 16.44
CA ASN A 143 -14.37 7.30 16.35
C ASN A 143 -15.39 6.41 15.63
N ILE A 144 -15.78 5.32 16.28
CA ILE A 144 -16.63 4.27 15.69
C ILE A 144 -17.99 4.84 15.31
N GLY A 145 -18.35 4.73 14.03
CA GLY A 145 -19.63 5.19 13.48
C GLY A 145 -19.76 6.72 13.37
N GLY A 146 -18.72 7.46 13.73
CA GLY A 146 -18.67 8.91 13.57
C GLY A 146 -17.99 9.35 12.26
N ASP A 147 -17.66 10.65 12.24
CA ASP A 147 -16.87 11.25 11.17
C ASP A 147 -15.41 10.78 11.23
N VAL A 148 -14.90 10.36 10.08
CA VAL A 148 -13.58 9.75 9.91
C VAL A 148 -12.93 10.27 8.65
N ALA A 149 -11.61 10.30 8.62
CA ALA A 149 -10.86 10.82 7.47
C ALA A 149 -11.09 10.00 6.20
N SER A 150 -11.28 8.68 6.31
CA SER A 150 -11.63 7.86 5.14
C SER A 150 -12.37 6.59 5.56
N ARG A 151 -13.49 6.33 4.87
CA ARG A 151 -14.27 5.10 4.93
C ARG A 151 -14.34 4.47 3.55
N ARG A 152 -13.87 3.23 3.41
CA ARG A 152 -13.82 2.51 2.12
C ARG A 152 -14.47 1.15 2.23
N ASN A 153 -15.46 0.87 1.37
CA ASN A 153 -16.02 -0.48 1.22
C ASN A 153 -14.99 -1.41 0.58
N ILE A 154 -14.58 -2.46 1.31
CA ILE A 154 -13.49 -3.35 0.90
C ILE A 154 -13.92 -4.30 -0.22
N PHE A 155 -15.19 -4.70 -0.21
CA PHE A 155 -15.75 -5.66 -1.17
C PHE A 155 -16.59 -4.98 -2.25
N GLY A 156 -16.35 -3.69 -2.50
CA GLY A 156 -16.92 -3.00 -3.65
C GLY A 156 -16.51 -3.69 -4.95
N ILE A 157 -17.46 -3.86 -5.88
CA ILE A 157 -17.24 -4.70 -7.08
C ILE A 157 -16.02 -4.26 -7.91
N GLY A 158 -15.79 -2.95 -8.04
CA GLY A 158 -14.63 -2.40 -8.75
C GLY A 158 -13.31 -2.73 -8.05
N ALA A 159 -13.26 -2.66 -6.72
CA ALA A 159 -12.09 -3.03 -5.94
C ALA A 159 -11.81 -4.53 -6.08
N VAL A 160 -12.83 -5.38 -5.98
CA VAL A 160 -12.69 -6.84 -6.12
C VAL A 160 -12.19 -7.23 -7.51
N ILE A 161 -12.72 -6.63 -8.58
CA ILE A 161 -12.25 -6.89 -9.96
C ILE A 161 -10.79 -6.47 -10.12
N LEU A 162 -10.42 -5.28 -9.63
CA LEU A 162 -9.07 -4.76 -9.72
C LEU A 162 -8.06 -5.61 -8.92
N VAL A 163 -8.36 -5.88 -7.65
CA VAL A 163 -7.51 -6.71 -6.76
C VAL A 163 -7.41 -8.12 -7.33
N GLY A 164 -8.51 -8.70 -7.79
CA GLY A 164 -8.55 -10.03 -8.42
C GLY A 164 -7.69 -10.09 -9.68
N GLY A 165 -7.80 -9.10 -10.57
CA GLY A 165 -7.02 -9.04 -11.80
C GLY A 165 -5.52 -8.91 -11.54
N MET A 166 -5.12 -8.01 -10.64
CA MET A 166 -3.73 -7.78 -10.28
C MET A 166 -3.12 -8.96 -9.51
N CYS A 167 -3.85 -9.54 -8.55
CA CYS A 167 -3.40 -10.74 -7.86
C CYS A 167 -3.32 -11.94 -8.81
N GLY A 168 -4.26 -12.08 -9.75
CA GLY A 168 -4.23 -13.09 -10.79
C GLY A 168 -2.98 -12.97 -11.67
N LEU A 169 -2.64 -11.75 -12.10
CA LEU A 169 -1.42 -11.47 -12.84
C LEU A 169 -0.16 -11.79 -12.03
N ALA A 170 -0.14 -11.45 -10.73
CA ALA A 170 0.96 -11.77 -9.83
C ALA A 170 1.19 -13.29 -9.72
N VAL A 171 0.12 -14.04 -9.45
CA VAL A 171 0.17 -15.51 -9.30
C VAL A 171 0.56 -16.15 -10.63
N TYR A 172 -0.03 -15.72 -11.74
CA TYR A 172 0.33 -16.20 -13.07
C TYR A 172 1.82 -16.02 -13.35
N TRP A 173 2.36 -14.81 -13.16
CA TRP A 173 3.77 -14.53 -13.42
C TRP A 173 4.68 -15.34 -12.49
N LEU A 174 4.38 -15.41 -11.19
CA LEU A 174 5.16 -16.21 -10.24
C LEU A 174 5.15 -17.71 -10.59
N ALA A 175 4.05 -18.22 -11.14
CA ALA A 175 3.92 -19.63 -11.52
C ALA A 175 4.69 -19.95 -12.82
N THR A 176 4.72 -19.03 -13.78
CA THR A 176 5.24 -19.28 -15.14
C THR A 176 6.65 -18.75 -15.37
N THR A 177 7.12 -17.77 -14.59
CA THR A 177 8.44 -17.14 -14.81
C THR A 177 9.60 -18.05 -14.39
N LYS A 178 10.81 -17.74 -14.87
CA LYS A 178 12.05 -18.48 -14.56
C LYS A 178 12.40 -18.45 -13.06
N PRO A 179 13.22 -19.40 -12.56
CA PRO A 179 13.53 -19.51 -11.13
C PRO A 179 14.13 -18.26 -10.50
N GLU A 180 15.01 -17.53 -11.20
CA GLU A 180 15.67 -16.33 -10.66
C GLU A 180 14.68 -15.16 -10.48
N PRO A 181 13.95 -14.69 -11.52
CA PRO A 181 12.93 -13.65 -11.35
C PRO A 181 11.83 -14.06 -10.37
N ARG A 182 11.46 -15.35 -10.38
CA ARG A 182 10.47 -15.90 -9.43
C ARG A 182 10.94 -15.74 -7.99
N ARG A 183 12.19 -16.12 -7.71
CA ARG A 183 12.77 -15.98 -6.37
C ARG A 183 12.81 -14.52 -5.96
N ARG A 184 13.22 -13.62 -6.85
CA ARG A 184 13.21 -12.18 -6.61
C ARG A 184 11.81 -11.65 -6.28
N GLY A 185 10.81 -12.05 -7.06
CA GLY A 185 9.40 -11.70 -6.84
C GLY A 185 8.82 -12.25 -5.52
N LEU A 186 9.14 -13.49 -5.15
CA LEU A 186 8.72 -14.09 -3.88
C LEU A 186 9.32 -13.37 -2.67
N TYR A 187 10.60 -12.96 -2.74
CA TYR A 187 11.23 -12.19 -1.68
C TYR A 187 10.67 -10.76 -1.59
N MET A 188 10.41 -10.11 -2.73
CA MET A 188 9.71 -8.83 -2.78
C MET A 188 8.33 -8.94 -2.09
N PHE A 189 7.53 -9.94 -2.46
CA PHE A 189 6.24 -10.24 -1.82
C PHE A 189 6.39 -10.45 -0.31
N LEU A 190 7.33 -11.28 0.13
CA LEU A 190 7.58 -11.58 1.53
C LEU A 190 7.95 -10.33 2.34
N PHE A 191 8.86 -9.49 1.84
CA PHE A 191 9.26 -8.29 2.57
C PHE A 191 8.17 -7.22 2.62
N MET A 192 7.39 -7.06 1.54
CA MET A 192 6.21 -6.20 1.58
C MET A 192 5.19 -6.72 2.60
N LEU A 193 4.95 -8.04 2.65
CA LEU A 193 4.06 -8.66 3.64
C LEU A 193 4.52 -8.38 5.09
N ILE A 194 5.83 -8.47 5.36
CA ILE A 194 6.38 -8.17 6.69
C ILE A 194 6.19 -6.68 7.02
N ILE A 195 6.59 -5.78 6.11
CA ILE A 195 6.49 -4.33 6.33
C ILE A 195 5.03 -3.91 6.53
N SER A 196 4.14 -4.39 5.67
CA SER A 196 2.71 -4.06 5.75
C SER A 196 2.06 -4.62 7.01
N SER A 197 2.47 -5.81 7.47
CA SER A 197 1.97 -6.38 8.72
C SER A 197 2.30 -5.48 9.91
N PHE A 198 3.56 -5.08 10.07
CA PHE A 198 3.95 -4.17 11.15
C PHE A 198 3.25 -2.82 11.04
N TRP A 199 3.17 -2.26 9.83
CA TRP A 199 2.47 -0.99 9.60
C TRP A 199 0.99 -1.08 10.00
N ILE A 200 0.26 -2.12 9.59
CA ILE A 200 -1.14 -2.28 9.97
C ILE A 200 -1.30 -2.53 11.47
N ILE A 201 -0.49 -3.40 12.06
CA ILE A 201 -0.55 -3.67 13.51
C ILE A 201 -0.34 -2.38 14.30
N PHE A 202 0.67 -1.58 13.96
CA PHE A 202 0.92 -0.32 14.65
C PHE A 202 -0.26 0.65 14.51
N ASN A 203 -0.83 0.79 13.31
CA ASN A 203 -1.98 1.67 13.10
C ASN A 203 -3.24 1.20 13.82
N VAL A 204 -3.49 -0.11 13.90
CA VAL A 204 -4.62 -0.66 14.66
C VAL A 204 -4.43 -0.42 16.16
N LEU A 205 -3.22 -0.67 16.68
CA LEU A 205 -2.90 -0.46 18.10
C LEU A 205 -2.94 1.03 18.50
N ALA A 206 -2.60 1.94 17.59
CA ALA A 206 -2.69 3.37 17.80
C ALA A 206 -4.09 3.95 17.57
N GLY A 207 -5.10 3.12 17.24
CA GLY A 207 -6.47 3.56 16.98
C GLY A 207 -6.67 4.28 15.65
N GLN A 208 -5.70 4.20 14.74
CA GLN A 208 -5.66 4.90 13.44
C GLN A 208 -6.23 4.08 12.29
N LYS A 209 -6.48 2.78 12.51
CA LYS A 209 -7.08 1.90 11.51
C LYS A 209 -7.96 0.89 12.21
N TRP A 210 -9.20 0.76 11.75
CA TRP A 210 -10.15 -0.24 12.26
C TRP A 210 -11.13 -0.65 11.18
N VAL A 211 -11.97 -1.64 11.49
CA VAL A 211 -12.98 -2.16 10.58
C VAL A 211 -14.37 -1.88 11.15
N GLU A 212 -15.24 -1.37 10.30
CA GLU A 212 -16.66 -1.15 10.61
C GLU A 212 -17.53 -2.07 9.75
N ILE A 213 -18.70 -2.41 10.27
CA ILE A 213 -19.79 -3.05 9.54
C ILE A 213 -21.01 -2.14 9.59
N GLY A 214 -21.77 -2.11 8.50
CA GLY A 214 -22.99 -1.31 8.40
C GLY A 214 -23.66 -1.44 7.05
N VAL A 215 -24.50 -0.48 6.70
CA VAL A 215 -25.22 -0.47 5.42
C VAL A 215 -24.78 0.75 4.62
N GLU A 216 -24.28 0.51 3.40
CA GLU A 216 -24.12 1.54 2.37
C GLU A 216 -25.49 1.77 1.71
N ASN A 217 -26.03 2.97 1.89
CA ASN A 217 -27.32 3.36 1.34
C ASN A 217 -27.18 3.76 -0.14
N PRO A 218 -28.24 3.70 -0.96
CA PRO A 218 -28.20 4.07 -2.38
C PRO A 218 -27.80 5.53 -2.65
N ASP A 219 -27.95 6.41 -1.66
CA ASP A 219 -27.56 7.82 -1.72
C ASP A 219 -26.09 8.06 -1.34
N GLY A 220 -25.32 6.99 -1.08
CA GLY A 220 -23.92 7.06 -0.66
C GLY A 220 -23.72 7.33 0.83
N THR A 221 -24.80 7.48 1.61
CA THR A 221 -24.72 7.61 3.08
C THR A 221 -24.55 6.24 3.75
N TYR A 222 -24.15 6.25 5.01
CA TYR A 222 -23.95 5.03 5.79
C TYR A 222 -24.92 4.99 6.98
N SER A 223 -25.46 3.81 7.26
CA SER A 223 -26.33 3.58 8.43
C SER A 223 -25.91 2.34 9.22
N ASN A 224 -26.29 2.29 10.50
CA ASN A 224 -25.99 1.19 11.43
C ASN A 224 -24.49 0.84 11.55
N LEU A 225 -23.63 1.85 11.42
CA LEU A 225 -22.18 1.71 11.55
C LEU A 225 -21.82 1.30 12.97
N ARG A 226 -21.03 0.24 13.09
CA ARG A 226 -20.45 -0.24 14.34
C ARG A 226 -19.14 -0.95 14.08
N ARG A 227 -18.34 -1.11 15.13
CA ARG A 227 -17.09 -1.86 15.04
C ARG A 227 -17.37 -3.31 14.65
N ALA A 228 -16.57 -3.84 13.74
CA ALA A 228 -16.66 -5.23 13.34
C ALA A 228 -16.33 -6.17 14.53
N PRO A 229 -16.97 -7.33 14.63
CA PRO A 229 -16.53 -8.41 15.51
C PRO A 229 -15.05 -8.75 15.27
N LEU A 230 -14.32 -9.11 16.34
CA LEU A 230 -12.88 -9.34 16.29
C LEU A 230 -12.43 -10.28 15.16
N LEU A 231 -13.17 -11.37 14.91
CA LEU A 231 -12.83 -12.31 13.86
C LEU A 231 -12.93 -11.69 12.45
N ILE A 232 -13.95 -10.85 12.22
CA ILE A 232 -14.13 -10.13 10.96
C ILE A 232 -13.03 -9.07 10.82
N GLU A 233 -12.75 -8.32 11.88
CA GLU A 233 -11.68 -7.32 11.90
C GLU A 233 -10.32 -7.96 11.55
N ILE A 234 -9.95 -9.06 12.19
CA ILE A 234 -8.70 -9.80 11.90
C ILE A 234 -8.69 -10.32 10.45
N ALA A 235 -9.77 -10.94 9.99
CA ALA A 235 -9.82 -11.52 8.63
C ALA A 235 -9.68 -10.43 7.55
N VAL A 236 -10.33 -9.29 7.77
CA VAL A 236 -10.28 -8.13 6.87
C VAL A 236 -8.90 -7.49 6.85
N LEU A 237 -8.27 -7.33 8.03
CA LEU A 237 -6.91 -6.81 8.10
C LEU A 237 -5.92 -7.78 7.44
N ALA A 238 -6.07 -9.08 7.64
CA ALA A 238 -5.25 -10.08 6.96
C ALA A 238 -5.43 -10.05 5.43
N TYR A 239 -6.67 -9.89 4.96
CA TYR A 239 -6.97 -9.71 3.54
C TYR A 239 -6.26 -8.47 2.97
N ASP A 240 -6.32 -7.34 3.68
CA ASP A 240 -5.66 -6.09 3.28
C ASP A 240 -4.13 -6.25 3.19
N ILE A 241 -3.49 -6.85 4.21
CA ILE A 241 -2.04 -7.09 4.22
C ILE A 241 -1.64 -7.98 3.03
N PHE A 242 -2.34 -9.09 2.84
CA PHE A 242 -1.93 -10.12 1.89
C PHE A 242 -2.29 -9.76 0.45
N PHE A 243 -3.55 -9.41 0.19
CA PHE A 243 -4.06 -9.19 -1.17
C PHE A 243 -3.93 -7.73 -1.60
N GLU A 244 -4.39 -6.77 -0.79
CA GLU A 244 -4.43 -5.36 -1.18
C GLU A 244 -3.12 -4.58 -0.99
N ILE A 245 -2.12 -5.19 -0.34
CA ILE A 245 -0.81 -4.55 -0.15
C ILE A 245 0.30 -5.42 -0.74
N ALA A 246 0.50 -6.64 -0.23
CA ALA A 246 1.65 -7.44 -0.63
C ALA A 246 1.50 -8.03 -2.06
N LEU A 247 0.40 -8.73 -2.35
CA LEU A 247 0.28 -9.46 -3.62
C LEU A 247 -0.02 -8.54 -4.80
N ILE A 248 -0.90 -7.55 -4.64
CA ILE A 248 -1.29 -6.60 -5.70
C ILE A 248 -0.12 -5.75 -6.25
N TYR A 249 1.01 -5.66 -5.53
CA TYR A 249 2.19 -4.90 -5.97
C TYR A 249 3.25 -5.74 -6.68
N VAL A 250 3.18 -7.08 -6.60
CA VAL A 250 4.05 -7.97 -7.40
C VAL A 250 3.97 -7.69 -8.91
N PRO A 251 2.80 -7.34 -9.50
CA PRO A 251 2.71 -6.95 -10.90
C PRO A 251 3.58 -5.75 -11.30
N PHE A 252 3.95 -4.87 -10.36
CA PHE A 252 4.84 -3.74 -10.65
C PHE A 252 6.24 -4.22 -11.04
N LEU A 253 6.63 -5.42 -10.60
CA LEU A 253 7.82 -6.12 -11.06
C LEU A 253 7.53 -7.03 -12.27
N ALA A 254 6.41 -7.75 -12.24
CA ALA A 254 6.05 -8.71 -13.29
C ALA A 254 5.90 -8.05 -14.67
N ILE A 255 5.20 -6.91 -14.75
CA ILE A 255 4.91 -6.22 -16.02
C ILE A 255 6.21 -5.81 -16.73
N PRO A 256 7.18 -5.13 -16.07
CA PRO A 256 8.48 -4.87 -16.66
C PRO A 256 9.23 -6.10 -17.18
N TYR A 257 9.19 -7.24 -16.47
CA TYR A 257 9.77 -8.50 -16.95
C TYR A 257 9.05 -9.00 -18.20
N MET A 258 7.72 -9.03 -18.18
CA MET A 258 6.90 -9.47 -19.33
C MET A 258 7.09 -8.59 -20.57
N LEU A 259 7.38 -7.31 -20.39
CA LEU A 259 7.69 -6.36 -21.46
C LEU A 259 9.17 -6.37 -21.89
N GLY A 260 10.02 -7.22 -21.29
CA GLY A 260 11.45 -7.29 -21.60
C GLY A 260 12.25 -6.05 -21.18
N LEU A 261 11.70 -5.21 -20.29
CA LEU A 261 12.35 -3.99 -19.78
C LEU A 261 13.35 -4.29 -18.65
N ILE A 262 13.13 -5.40 -17.93
CA ILE A 262 14.07 -5.99 -16.98
C ILE A 262 14.59 -7.28 -17.59
N LYS A 263 15.91 -7.46 -17.58
CA LYS A 263 16.56 -8.65 -18.13
C LYS A 263 16.40 -9.82 -17.17
N GLU A 264 16.10 -10.99 -17.72
CA GLU A 264 16.22 -12.26 -17.01
C GLU A 264 17.68 -12.68 -17.07
N GLU A 265 18.40 -12.59 -15.96
CA GLU A 265 19.78 -13.07 -15.84
C GLU A 265 19.84 -14.60 -15.60
#